data_AF-A0A109W5N4-F1
#
_entry.id   AF-A0A109W5N4-F1
#
_cell.length_a   1.000
_cell.length_b   1.000
_cell.length_c   1.000
_cell.angle_alpha   90.00
_cell.angle_beta   90.00
_cell.angle_gamma   90.00
#
_symmetry.space_group_name_H-M   'P 1'
#
loop_
_entity.id
_entity.type
_entity.pdbx_description
1 polymer ?
#
loop_
_entity_poly.entity_id
_entity_poly.type
_entity_poly.pdbx_seq_one_letter_code
_entity_poly.pdbx_strand_id
1 'polypeptide(L)'
;MHIPDDYELLDSGGGRKLERFGPVILSRPCAQAVWEPARPELWDSASASFDRKDGLNWHGRERLPGAWEISVRGVRMRLSTTDFGHLGIFPETLDIWDQIARSVADAAARRREPPAFLNLFAYSGGATMAAARAGARCCHLDASRGMVEWARANAALNGLDSSGIRFIVDDVGAFLRREARRGRKYDCVLLDPPSFGRGKRGELYKVEKNVRETLELVRQVLSDRPLFVILTSHTPGFSPIVLRNLLEQTLDPEVLDCGEMLLRGGTGVLDLPSGNWARWTYADSISD
;
A
#
# COMPACT_ATOMS: atom_id res chain seq x y z
N MET A 1 23.50 -3.61 -7.22
CA MET A 1 23.60 -4.64 -6.16
C MET A 1 22.20 -5.17 -5.94
N HIS A 2 21.92 -6.43 -6.24
CA HIS A 2 20.61 -7.03 -5.97
C HIS A 2 20.47 -7.15 -4.46
N ILE A 3 19.54 -6.40 -3.88
CA ILE A 3 19.21 -6.52 -2.46
C ILE A 3 18.25 -7.70 -2.37
N PRO A 4 18.58 -8.78 -1.65
CA PRO A 4 17.68 -9.91 -1.47
C PRO A 4 16.36 -9.45 -0.84
N ASP A 5 15.25 -10.04 -1.27
CA ASP A 5 13.96 -9.80 -0.65
C ASP A 5 13.86 -10.60 0.66
N ASP A 6 13.63 -9.90 1.75
CA ASP A 6 13.54 -10.44 3.11
C ASP A 6 12.11 -10.89 3.48
N TYR A 7 11.14 -10.78 2.57
CA TYR A 7 9.75 -11.21 2.79
C TYR A 7 9.42 -12.51 2.04
N GLU A 8 8.72 -13.42 2.70
CA GLU A 8 8.23 -14.66 2.10
C GLU A 8 6.91 -15.11 2.74
N LEU A 9 5.94 -15.55 1.92
CA LEU A 9 4.81 -16.34 2.38
C LEU A 9 5.26 -17.81 2.46
N LEU A 10 5.42 -18.33 3.67
CA LEU A 10 5.95 -19.68 3.92
C LEU A 10 4.88 -20.76 3.76
N ASP A 11 3.66 -20.46 4.23
CA ASP A 11 2.50 -21.34 4.10
C ASP A 11 1.21 -20.57 4.42
N SER A 12 0.07 -21.12 4.02
CA SER A 12 -1.24 -20.62 4.44
C SER A 12 -2.27 -21.74 4.42
N GLY A 13 -3.27 -21.62 5.29
CA GLY A 13 -4.35 -22.60 5.44
C GLY A 13 -5.00 -22.49 6.82
N GLY A 14 -6.11 -23.17 7.03
CA GLY A 14 -6.83 -23.20 8.31
C GLY A 14 -7.24 -21.81 8.82
N GLY A 15 -7.48 -20.86 7.90
CA GLY A 15 -7.83 -19.47 8.21
C GLY A 15 -6.64 -18.63 8.69
N ARG A 16 -5.40 -19.04 8.39
CA ARG A 16 -4.17 -18.38 8.82
C ARG A 16 -3.13 -18.30 7.70
N LYS A 17 -2.12 -17.46 7.92
CA LYS A 17 -0.93 -17.34 7.09
C LYS A 17 0.34 -17.35 7.94
N LEU A 18 1.39 -17.96 7.42
CA LEU A 18 2.72 -18.01 8.00
C LEU A 18 3.68 -17.23 7.11
N GLU A 19 4.26 -16.16 7.65
CA GLU A 19 5.03 -15.18 6.88
C GLU A 19 6.41 -14.98 7.52
N ARG A 20 7.46 -14.85 6.69
CA ARG A 20 8.80 -14.44 7.10
C ARG A 20 9.02 -12.97 6.78
N PHE A 21 9.60 -12.24 7.73
CA PHE A 21 10.03 -10.85 7.60
C PHE A 21 11.47 -10.75 8.14
N GLY A 22 12.45 -11.07 7.29
CA GLY A 22 13.85 -11.21 7.66
C GLY A 22 14.02 -12.29 8.73
N PRO A 23 14.53 -11.96 9.93
CA PRO A 23 14.74 -12.95 11.00
C PRO A 23 13.45 -13.37 11.71
N VAL A 24 12.33 -12.70 11.49
CA VAL A 24 11.08 -12.90 12.23
C VAL A 24 10.09 -13.72 11.42
N ILE A 25 9.55 -14.81 11.99
CA ILE A 25 8.46 -15.59 11.39
C ILE A 25 7.19 -15.39 12.20
N LEU A 26 6.08 -15.05 11.54
CA LEU A 26 4.81 -14.73 12.20
C LEU A 26 3.67 -15.59 11.66
N SER A 27 2.86 -16.13 12.56
CA SER A 27 1.58 -16.74 12.22
C SER A 27 0.45 -15.74 12.49
N ARG A 28 -0.30 -15.34 11.45
CA ARG A 28 -1.36 -14.32 11.57
C ARG A 28 -2.67 -14.80 10.94
N PRO A 29 -3.83 -14.24 11.33
CA PRO A 29 -5.11 -14.62 10.75
C PRO A 29 -5.20 -14.21 9.28
N CYS A 30 -5.80 -15.07 8.47
CA CYS A 30 -6.25 -14.76 7.12
C CYS A 30 -7.49 -15.59 6.78
N ALA A 31 -8.67 -14.99 6.91
CA ALA A 31 -9.94 -15.71 6.76
C ALA A 31 -10.15 -16.32 5.36
N GLN A 32 -9.45 -15.82 4.34
CA GLN A 32 -9.54 -16.31 2.96
C GLN A 32 -8.77 -17.62 2.75
N ALA A 33 -7.78 -17.94 3.60
CA ALA A 33 -6.99 -19.16 3.53
C ALA A 33 -7.77 -20.39 4.07
N VAL A 34 -8.88 -20.73 3.44
CA VAL A 34 -9.81 -21.79 3.88
C VAL A 34 -9.36 -23.21 3.56
N TRP A 35 -8.27 -23.35 2.81
CA TRP A 35 -7.67 -24.64 2.45
C TRP A 35 -6.79 -25.19 3.59
N GLU A 36 -6.33 -26.42 3.43
CA GLU A 36 -5.37 -27.05 4.35
C GLU A 36 -3.95 -26.53 4.11
N PRO A 37 -3.15 -26.27 5.17
CA PRO A 37 -1.75 -25.90 5.03
C PRO A 37 -0.97 -26.93 4.21
N ALA A 38 -0.15 -26.46 3.27
CA ALA A 38 0.65 -27.36 2.41
C ALA A 38 1.92 -27.85 3.12
N ARG A 39 2.36 -27.13 4.16
CA ARG A 39 3.60 -27.36 4.91
C ARG A 39 3.36 -27.22 6.42
N PRO A 40 2.50 -28.07 7.01
CA PRO A 40 2.13 -27.98 8.43
C PRO A 40 3.34 -28.02 9.38
N GLU A 41 4.43 -28.68 8.98
CA GLU A 41 5.67 -28.76 9.75
C GLU A 41 6.36 -27.42 9.97
N LEU A 42 6.10 -26.40 9.12
CA LEU A 42 6.71 -25.09 9.26
C LEU A 42 6.06 -24.24 10.36
N TRP A 43 4.83 -24.56 10.78
CA TRP A 43 4.04 -23.67 11.65
C TRP A 43 4.61 -23.55 13.06
N ASP A 44 5.30 -24.58 13.55
CA ASP A 44 5.99 -24.56 14.84
C ASP A 44 7.23 -23.64 14.84
N SER A 45 7.68 -23.18 13.67
CA SER A 45 8.79 -22.22 13.55
C SER A 45 8.38 -20.76 13.82
N ALA A 46 7.09 -20.48 14.02
CA ALA A 46 6.61 -19.12 14.27
C ALA A 46 7.23 -18.51 15.53
N SER A 47 7.92 -17.38 15.38
CA SER A 47 8.51 -16.61 16.49
C SER A 47 7.41 -16.01 17.38
N ALA A 48 6.29 -15.61 16.78
CA ALA A 48 5.10 -15.14 17.47
C ALA A 48 3.85 -15.40 16.63
N SER A 49 2.69 -15.35 17.28
CA SER A 49 1.41 -15.41 16.59
C SER A 49 0.48 -14.28 17.02
N PHE A 50 -0.38 -13.89 16.09
CA PHE A 50 -1.49 -12.97 16.35
C PHE A 50 -2.80 -13.68 16.13
N ASP A 51 -3.82 -13.32 16.90
CA ASP A 51 -5.19 -13.75 16.69
C ASP A 51 -6.19 -12.65 17.05
N ARG A 52 -7.40 -12.85 16.54
CA ARG A 52 -8.55 -11.96 16.77
C ARG A 52 -9.64 -12.66 17.59
N LYS A 53 -9.31 -13.77 18.25
CA LYS A 53 -10.26 -14.52 19.08
C LYS A 53 -10.31 -13.80 20.43
N ASP A 54 -11.51 -13.38 20.82
CA ASP A 54 -11.73 -12.68 22.10
C ASP A 54 -10.93 -11.38 22.29
N GLY A 55 -10.53 -10.71 21.21
CA GLY A 55 -9.78 -9.46 21.28
C GLY A 55 -8.74 -9.32 20.19
N LEU A 56 -7.67 -8.57 20.47
CA LEU A 56 -6.49 -8.40 19.60
C LEU A 56 -5.28 -8.89 20.38
N ASN A 57 -4.93 -10.17 20.17
CA ASN A 57 -4.00 -10.86 21.05
C ASN A 57 -2.72 -11.24 20.32
N TRP A 58 -1.59 -10.97 20.99
CA TRP A 58 -0.29 -11.44 20.59
C TRP A 58 0.19 -12.54 21.53
N HIS A 59 0.74 -13.61 20.97
CA HIS A 59 1.43 -14.66 21.69
C HIS A 59 2.90 -14.68 21.32
N GLY A 60 3.80 -14.56 22.30
CA GLY A 60 5.24 -14.55 22.07
C GLY A 60 5.80 -13.23 21.55
N ARG A 61 5.04 -12.12 21.64
CA ARG A 61 5.49 -10.79 21.16
C ARG A 61 6.70 -10.28 21.92
N GLU A 62 6.84 -10.62 23.18
CA GLU A 62 7.99 -10.30 24.03
C GLU A 62 9.31 -10.91 23.52
N ARG A 63 9.24 -11.94 22.67
CA ARG A 63 10.40 -12.57 22.01
C ARG A 63 10.85 -11.81 20.76
N LEU A 64 10.02 -10.91 20.25
CA LEU A 64 10.31 -10.15 19.03
C LEU A 64 11.17 -8.92 19.36
N PRO A 65 12.04 -8.50 18.43
CA PRO A 65 12.70 -7.20 18.56
C PRO A 65 11.66 -6.08 18.56
N GLY A 66 11.93 -5.00 19.32
CA GLY A 66 11.01 -3.85 19.39
C GLY A 66 10.76 -3.20 18.02
N ALA A 67 11.76 -3.22 17.15
CA ALA A 67 11.64 -2.97 15.72
C ALA A 67 12.76 -3.71 14.98
N TRP A 68 12.54 -4.01 13.71
CA TRP A 68 13.56 -4.58 12.81
C TRP A 68 13.42 -3.99 11.41
N GLU A 69 14.37 -4.27 10.54
CA GLU A 69 14.37 -3.80 9.17
C GLU A 69 14.30 -4.98 8.22
N ILE A 70 13.62 -4.79 7.10
CA ILE A 70 13.61 -5.72 5.96
C ILE A 70 13.86 -4.95 4.68
N SER A 71 14.38 -5.62 3.65
CA SER A 71 14.44 -5.12 2.29
C SER A 71 13.47 -5.90 1.42
N VAL A 72 12.60 -5.22 0.68
CA VAL A 72 11.63 -5.85 -0.22
C VAL A 72 11.45 -5.00 -1.46
N ARG A 73 11.53 -5.60 -2.66
CA ARG A 73 11.52 -4.89 -3.95
C ARG A 73 12.52 -3.73 -3.98
N GLY A 74 13.67 -3.95 -3.35
CA GLY A 74 14.74 -2.96 -3.18
C GLY A 74 14.43 -1.78 -2.24
N VAL A 75 13.26 -1.75 -1.58
CA VAL A 75 12.91 -0.74 -0.56
C VAL A 75 13.23 -1.28 0.82
N ARG A 76 13.95 -0.51 1.64
CA ARG A 76 14.19 -0.84 3.06
C ARG A 76 13.04 -0.32 3.91
N MET A 77 12.46 -1.17 4.73
CA MET A 77 11.30 -0.85 5.57
C MET A 77 11.60 -1.20 7.02
N ARG A 78 11.36 -0.25 7.93
CA ARG A 78 11.29 -0.52 9.37
C ARG A 78 9.96 -1.17 9.70
N LEU A 79 10.00 -2.31 10.39
CA LEU A 79 8.85 -3.03 10.91
C LEU A 79 8.83 -2.99 12.44
N SER A 80 7.63 -3.09 13.01
CA SER A 80 7.40 -3.26 14.44
C SER A 80 6.00 -3.82 14.65
N THR A 81 5.79 -4.60 15.72
CA THR A 81 4.46 -5.11 16.05
C THR A 81 3.59 -4.01 16.65
N THR A 82 2.46 -3.75 16.00
CA THR A 82 1.40 -2.91 16.56
C THR A 82 0.41 -3.76 17.35
N ASP A 83 -0.38 -3.13 18.21
CA ASP A 83 -1.43 -3.81 18.98
C ASP A 83 -2.55 -4.38 18.09
N PHE A 84 -2.63 -3.94 16.82
CA PHE A 84 -3.64 -4.37 15.85
C PHE A 84 -3.17 -5.51 14.93
N GLY A 85 -1.95 -6.02 15.10
CA GLY A 85 -1.39 -7.10 14.28
C GLY A 85 -0.76 -6.63 12.95
N HIS A 86 -0.76 -5.33 12.68
CA HIS A 86 -0.03 -4.72 11.56
C HIS A 86 1.45 -4.55 11.92
N LEU A 87 2.30 -4.52 10.88
CA LEU A 87 3.75 -4.55 11.03
C LEU A 87 4.47 -3.30 10.49
N GLY A 88 3.76 -2.37 9.84
CA GLY A 88 4.38 -1.29 9.07
C GLY A 88 4.57 -1.64 7.59
N ILE A 89 4.00 -2.75 7.10
CA ILE A 89 3.97 -3.13 5.68
C ILE A 89 2.76 -4.05 5.40
N PHE A 90 2.23 -3.95 4.17
CA PHE A 90 1.25 -4.87 3.59
C PHE A 90 1.88 -5.54 2.35
N PRO A 91 2.49 -6.73 2.49
CA PRO A 91 3.24 -7.37 1.40
C PRO A 91 2.41 -7.71 0.16
N GLU A 92 1.09 -7.81 0.30
CA GLU A 92 0.16 -7.99 -0.82
C GLU A 92 0.18 -6.79 -1.80
N THR A 93 0.69 -5.64 -1.36
CA THR A 93 0.81 -4.42 -2.18
C THR A 93 2.12 -4.34 -2.97
N LEU A 94 3.03 -5.32 -2.83
CA LEU A 94 4.35 -5.26 -3.47
C LEU A 94 4.26 -5.21 -5.00
N ASP A 95 3.34 -5.96 -5.61
CA ASP A 95 3.11 -5.89 -7.06
C ASP A 95 2.60 -4.51 -7.50
N ILE A 96 1.86 -3.80 -6.63
CA ILE A 96 1.44 -2.40 -6.87
C ILE A 96 2.67 -1.47 -6.84
N TRP A 97 3.64 -1.74 -5.94
CA TRP A 97 4.88 -0.96 -5.90
C TRP A 97 5.68 -1.16 -7.19
N ASP A 98 5.76 -2.39 -7.70
CA ASP A 98 6.43 -2.71 -8.96
C ASP A 98 5.75 -2.05 -10.16
N GLN A 99 4.41 -1.98 -10.17
CA GLN A 99 3.66 -1.25 -11.20
C GLN A 99 3.92 0.27 -11.13
N ILE A 100 3.89 0.85 -9.93
CA ILE A 100 4.16 2.28 -9.72
C ILE A 100 5.58 2.62 -10.16
N ALA A 101 6.57 1.86 -9.69
CA ALA A 101 7.98 2.11 -9.98
C ALA A 101 8.27 2.04 -11.48
N ARG A 102 7.71 1.04 -12.20
CA ARG A 102 7.85 0.93 -13.66
C ARG A 102 7.26 2.15 -14.38
N SER A 103 5.98 2.46 -14.15
CA SER A 103 5.32 3.59 -14.82
C SER A 103 6.00 4.93 -14.51
N VAL A 104 6.48 5.12 -13.29
CA VAL A 104 7.21 6.33 -12.89
C VAL A 104 8.57 6.40 -13.58
N ALA A 105 9.34 5.31 -13.59
CA ALA A 105 10.67 5.28 -14.22
C ALA A 105 10.57 5.54 -15.73
N ASP A 106 9.62 4.90 -16.41
CA ASP A 106 9.38 5.09 -17.84
C ASP A 106 9.00 6.53 -18.17
N ALA A 107 8.20 7.18 -17.31
CA ALA A 107 7.84 8.58 -17.48
C ALA A 107 9.00 9.53 -17.14
N ALA A 108 9.76 9.26 -16.08
CA ALA A 108 10.92 10.06 -15.68
C ALA A 108 12.03 10.04 -16.75
N ALA A 109 12.15 8.95 -17.51
CA ALA A 109 13.08 8.85 -18.63
C ALA A 109 12.64 9.68 -19.86
N ARG A 110 11.33 9.88 -20.05
CA ARG A 110 10.75 10.57 -21.23
C ARG A 110 10.42 12.05 -20.98
N ARG A 111 10.08 12.41 -19.74
CA ARG A 111 9.63 13.75 -19.37
C ARG A 111 10.79 14.63 -18.90
N ARG A 112 10.69 15.93 -19.19
CA ARG A 112 11.66 16.93 -18.73
C ARG A 112 11.63 17.16 -17.22
N GLU A 113 10.44 17.00 -16.62
CA GLU A 113 10.23 17.15 -15.17
C GLU A 113 9.84 15.80 -14.55
N PRO A 114 10.30 15.52 -13.31
CA PRO A 114 9.88 14.35 -12.54
C PRO A 114 8.35 14.25 -12.41
N PRO A 115 7.74 13.08 -12.66
CA PRO A 115 6.30 12.91 -12.48
C PRO A 115 5.91 13.13 -11.01
N ALA A 116 4.81 13.84 -10.79
CA ALA A 116 4.27 14.13 -9.47
C ALA A 116 3.40 12.96 -8.98
N PHE A 117 3.85 12.27 -7.93
CA PHE A 117 3.14 11.14 -7.33
C PHE A 117 2.44 11.54 -6.04
N LEU A 118 1.13 11.30 -5.94
CA LEU A 118 0.32 11.50 -4.75
C LEU A 118 -0.07 10.16 -4.13
N ASN A 119 0.31 9.94 -2.88
CA ASN A 119 -0.08 8.78 -2.10
C ASN A 119 -1.03 9.20 -0.98
N LEU A 120 -2.26 8.67 -1.00
CA LEU A 120 -3.33 8.99 -0.07
C LEU A 120 -3.60 7.80 0.84
N PHE A 121 -3.78 8.06 2.15
CA PHE A 121 -3.83 7.01 3.18
C PHE A 121 -2.53 6.19 3.20
N ALA A 122 -1.41 6.91 3.09
CA ALA A 122 -0.15 6.36 2.65
C ALA A 122 0.58 5.49 3.69
N TYR A 123 0.05 5.41 4.92
CA TYR A 123 0.55 4.55 5.99
C TYR A 123 2.07 4.77 6.23
N SER A 124 2.84 3.71 6.37
CA SER A 124 4.30 3.74 6.57
C SER A 124 5.10 4.08 5.31
N GLY A 125 4.44 4.34 4.17
CA GLY A 125 5.05 4.96 3.00
C GLY A 125 5.77 4.03 2.02
N GLY A 126 5.58 2.71 2.05
CA GLY A 126 6.25 1.78 1.13
C GLY A 126 6.13 2.16 -0.37
N ALA A 127 4.90 2.38 -0.85
CA ALA A 127 4.67 2.86 -2.23
C ALA A 127 5.26 4.26 -2.50
N THR A 128 5.36 5.12 -1.48
CA THR A 128 6.04 6.42 -1.60
C THR A 128 7.53 6.23 -1.86
N MET A 129 8.17 5.30 -1.15
CA MET A 129 9.59 5.01 -1.35
C MET A 129 9.84 4.39 -2.73
N ALA A 130 8.97 3.47 -3.17
CA ALA A 130 9.04 2.88 -4.49
C ALA A 130 8.95 3.95 -5.60
N ALA A 131 7.98 4.85 -5.52
CA ALA A 131 7.82 5.95 -6.47
C ALA A 131 9.01 6.93 -6.43
N ALA A 132 9.47 7.33 -5.24
CA ALA A 132 10.59 8.27 -5.09
C ALA A 132 11.89 7.71 -5.65
N ARG A 133 12.19 6.42 -5.41
CA ARG A 133 13.37 5.73 -5.98
C ARG A 133 13.30 5.60 -7.49
N ALA A 134 12.09 5.52 -8.06
CA ALA A 134 11.87 5.52 -9.50
C ALA A 134 11.97 6.92 -10.14
N GLY A 135 12.15 7.98 -9.33
CA GLY A 135 12.36 9.35 -9.80
C GLY A 135 11.12 10.25 -9.71
N ALA A 136 10.05 9.85 -9.01
CA ALA A 136 8.90 10.73 -8.81
C ALA A 136 9.13 11.81 -7.75
N ARG A 137 8.56 13.00 -7.96
CA ARG A 137 8.36 14.01 -6.92
C ARG A 137 7.12 13.64 -6.11
N CYS A 138 7.32 13.13 -4.90
CA CYS A 138 6.23 12.53 -4.13
C CYS A 138 5.56 13.50 -3.13
N CYS A 139 4.25 13.33 -2.96
CA CYS A 139 3.45 13.85 -1.85
C CYS A 139 2.80 12.68 -1.11
N HIS A 140 3.14 12.54 0.17
CA HIS A 140 2.69 11.49 1.06
C HIS A 140 1.71 12.07 2.06
N LEU A 141 0.49 11.52 2.10
CA LEU A 141 -0.57 11.98 3.00
C LEU A 141 -1.10 10.83 3.85
N ASP A 142 -1.08 11.04 5.17
CA ASP A 142 -1.81 10.21 6.12
C ASP A 142 -2.39 11.08 7.24
N ALA A 143 -3.50 10.67 7.84
CA ALA A 143 -4.09 11.39 8.98
C ALA A 143 -3.33 11.14 10.29
N SER A 144 -2.64 10.00 10.39
CA SER A 144 -1.88 9.59 11.56
C SER A 144 -0.48 10.19 11.56
N ARG A 145 -0.21 11.07 12.52
CA ARG A 145 1.13 11.63 12.73
C ARG A 145 2.19 10.56 12.91
N GLY A 146 1.89 9.50 13.68
CA GLY A 146 2.82 8.40 13.91
C GLY A 146 3.17 7.63 12.64
N MET A 147 2.20 7.44 11.73
CA MET A 147 2.47 6.78 10.43
C MET A 147 3.31 7.66 9.52
N VAL A 148 3.06 8.97 9.50
CA VAL A 148 3.90 9.92 8.75
C VAL A 148 5.33 9.97 9.30
N GLU A 149 5.51 9.95 10.63
CA GLU A 149 6.84 9.87 11.25
C GLU A 149 7.54 8.54 10.93
N TRP A 150 6.81 7.43 10.89
CA TRP A 150 7.32 6.14 10.43
C TRP A 150 7.74 6.18 8.96
N ALA A 151 6.92 6.79 8.09
CA ALA A 151 7.25 6.98 6.68
C ALA A 151 8.50 7.85 6.48
N ARG A 152 8.71 8.87 7.31
CA ARG A 152 9.96 9.66 7.30
C ARG A 152 11.17 8.83 7.71
N ALA A 153 11.04 7.98 8.74
CA ALA A 153 12.10 7.06 9.11
C ALA A 153 12.43 6.08 7.97
N ASN A 154 11.41 5.56 7.27
CA ASN A 154 11.60 4.73 6.09
C ASN A 154 12.28 5.50 4.94
N ALA A 155 11.96 6.78 4.74
CA ALA A 155 12.66 7.60 3.74
C ALA A 155 14.16 7.72 4.05
N ALA A 156 14.52 7.94 5.32
CA ALA A 156 15.91 7.99 5.76
C ALA A 156 16.65 6.67 5.51
N LEU A 157 16.01 5.53 5.80
CA LEU A 157 16.57 4.19 5.54
C LEU A 157 16.87 3.95 4.05
N ASN A 158 16.17 4.65 3.16
CA ASN A 158 16.35 4.55 1.70
C ASN A 158 17.21 5.68 1.12
N GLY A 159 17.81 6.55 1.96
CA GLY A 159 18.60 7.69 1.50
C GLY A 159 17.78 8.76 0.78
N LEU A 160 16.49 8.86 1.09
CA LEU A 160 15.53 9.76 0.44
C LEU A 160 15.30 11.06 1.24
N ASP A 161 16.12 11.38 2.24
CA ASP A 161 15.95 12.57 3.07
C ASP A 161 15.98 13.88 2.27
N SER A 162 16.80 13.94 1.23
CA SER A 162 16.94 15.09 0.33
C SER A 162 16.08 15.00 -0.93
N SER A 163 15.23 13.99 -1.07
CA SER A 163 14.40 13.77 -2.27
C SER A 163 13.24 14.75 -2.43
N GLY A 164 12.98 15.59 -1.40
CA GLY A 164 11.91 16.58 -1.44
C GLY A 164 10.50 16.01 -1.27
N ILE A 165 10.36 14.79 -0.74
CA ILE A 165 9.04 14.19 -0.43
C ILE A 165 8.25 15.12 0.51
N ARG A 166 7.04 15.51 0.10
CA ARG A 166 6.11 16.27 0.93
C ARG A 166 5.33 15.32 1.83
N PHE A 167 5.73 15.20 3.10
CA PHE A 167 4.98 14.46 4.11
C PHE A 167 3.95 15.35 4.80
N ILE A 168 2.67 14.98 4.69
CA ILE A 168 1.53 15.77 5.16
C ILE A 168 0.73 14.96 6.16
N VAL A 169 0.45 15.57 7.32
CA VAL A 169 -0.49 15.03 8.32
C VAL A 169 -1.80 15.80 8.22
N ASP A 170 -2.82 15.22 7.58
CA ASP A 170 -4.14 15.86 7.39
C ASP A 170 -5.25 14.87 7.02
N ASP A 171 -6.49 15.34 7.06
CA ASP A 171 -7.64 14.66 6.46
C ASP A 171 -7.56 14.70 4.92
N VAL A 172 -7.93 13.60 4.26
CA VAL A 172 -7.83 13.45 2.80
C VAL A 172 -8.70 14.46 2.06
N GLY A 173 -9.94 14.66 2.49
CA GLY A 173 -10.87 15.57 1.81
C GLY A 173 -10.46 17.02 1.99
N ALA A 174 -10.06 17.40 3.21
CA ALA A 174 -9.53 18.72 3.49
C ALA A 174 -8.23 19.01 2.72
N PHE A 175 -7.33 18.03 2.60
CA PHE A 175 -6.12 18.13 1.81
C PHE A 175 -6.40 18.32 0.33
N LEU A 176 -7.18 17.42 -0.29
CA LEU A 176 -7.45 17.48 -1.73
C LEU A 176 -8.15 18.78 -2.13
N ARG A 177 -9.14 19.26 -1.36
CA ARG A 177 -9.79 20.56 -1.61
C ARG A 177 -8.80 21.72 -1.57
N ARG A 178 -7.80 21.68 -0.68
CA ARG A 178 -6.76 22.73 -0.61
C ARG A 178 -5.78 22.64 -1.77
N GLU A 179 -5.37 21.44 -2.17
CA GLU A 179 -4.49 21.25 -3.33
C GLU A 179 -5.19 21.69 -4.63
N ALA A 180 -6.46 21.34 -4.81
CA ALA A 180 -7.30 21.79 -5.93
C ALA A 180 -7.40 23.32 -5.97
N ARG A 181 -7.73 23.97 -4.84
CA ARG A 181 -7.77 25.43 -4.72
C ARG A 181 -6.42 26.11 -5.03
N ARG A 182 -5.30 25.42 -4.79
CA ARG A 182 -3.94 25.91 -5.08
C ARG A 182 -3.49 25.59 -6.51
N GLY A 183 -4.32 24.92 -7.32
CA GLY A 183 -3.95 24.46 -8.65
C GLY A 183 -2.82 23.43 -8.66
N ARG A 184 -2.64 22.67 -7.56
CA ARG A 184 -1.63 21.61 -7.51
C ARG A 184 -2.11 20.41 -8.32
N LYS A 185 -1.23 19.90 -9.17
CA LYS A 185 -1.49 18.82 -10.10
C LYS A 185 -0.55 17.63 -9.87
N TYR A 186 -1.08 16.44 -10.10
CA TYR A 186 -0.40 15.16 -9.91
C TYR A 186 -0.57 14.29 -11.15
N ASP A 187 0.52 13.64 -11.57
CA ASP A 187 0.53 12.73 -12.70
C ASP A 187 0.10 11.32 -12.28
N CYS A 188 0.41 10.93 -11.04
CA CYS A 188 0.13 9.60 -10.53
C CYS A 188 -0.58 9.71 -9.19
N VAL A 189 -1.62 8.90 -8.98
CA VAL A 189 -2.32 8.82 -7.68
C VAL A 189 -2.46 7.36 -7.23
N LEU A 190 -2.06 7.09 -5.99
CA LEU A 190 -2.45 5.89 -5.25
C LEU A 190 -3.44 6.30 -4.15
N LEU A 191 -4.59 5.63 -4.13
CA LEU A 191 -5.66 5.83 -3.16
C LEU A 191 -5.95 4.51 -2.44
N ASP A 192 -5.58 4.42 -1.16
CA ASP A 192 -5.74 3.21 -0.34
C ASP A 192 -6.66 3.44 0.88
N PRO A 193 -7.96 3.72 0.67
CA PRO A 193 -8.86 4.11 1.74
C PRO A 193 -9.08 2.96 2.75
N PRO A 194 -9.04 3.22 4.06
CA PRO A 194 -9.42 2.22 5.05
C PRO A 194 -10.93 1.99 5.00
N SER A 195 -11.40 0.79 5.38
CA SER A 195 -12.84 0.51 5.54
C SER A 195 -13.50 1.52 6.48
N PHE A 196 -12.80 1.81 7.58
CA PHE A 196 -13.18 2.79 8.57
C PHE A 196 -11.93 3.54 9.07
N GLY A 197 -12.02 4.86 9.14
CA GLY A 197 -10.92 5.70 9.60
C GLY A 197 -11.41 6.98 10.28
N ARG A 198 -10.45 7.70 10.85
CA ARG A 198 -10.66 9.05 11.38
C ARG A 198 -9.63 10.00 10.79
N GLY A 199 -10.08 11.14 10.30
CA GLY A 199 -9.24 12.26 9.88
C GLY A 199 -8.53 12.90 11.08
N LYS A 200 -7.63 13.83 10.79
CA LYS A 200 -6.76 14.46 11.79
C LYS A 200 -7.53 15.15 12.92
N ARG A 201 -8.73 15.70 12.66
CA ARG A 201 -9.58 16.35 13.67
C ARG A 201 -10.75 15.46 14.10
N GLY A 202 -10.68 14.17 13.82
CA GLY A 202 -11.71 13.20 14.15
C GLY A 202 -12.81 13.07 13.10
N GLU A 203 -12.64 13.64 11.90
CA GLU A 203 -13.58 13.47 10.79
C GLU A 203 -13.79 11.98 10.49
N LEU A 204 -15.03 11.53 10.38
CA LEU A 204 -15.32 10.10 10.15
C LEU A 204 -15.13 9.76 8.67
N TYR A 205 -14.32 8.75 8.38
CA TYR A 205 -14.20 8.18 7.04
C TYR A 205 -14.76 6.76 7.01
N LYS A 206 -15.72 6.52 6.12
CA LYS A 206 -16.28 5.19 5.80
C LYS A 206 -16.20 4.99 4.31
N VAL A 207 -15.48 3.97 3.85
CA VAL A 207 -15.22 3.77 2.42
C VAL A 207 -16.53 3.71 1.61
N GLU A 208 -17.57 3.06 2.13
CA GLU A 208 -18.87 2.91 1.47
C GLU A 208 -19.59 4.25 1.27
N LYS A 209 -19.29 5.25 2.10
CA LYS A 209 -19.92 6.57 2.05
C LYS A 209 -19.07 7.62 1.34
N ASN A 210 -17.75 7.51 1.47
CA ASN A 210 -16.84 8.61 1.16
C ASN A 210 -15.96 8.36 -0.07
N VAL A 211 -15.80 7.12 -0.54
CA VAL A 211 -14.86 6.82 -1.64
C VAL A 211 -15.20 7.58 -2.92
N ARG A 212 -16.48 7.70 -3.26
CA ARG A 212 -16.93 8.41 -4.46
C ARG A 212 -16.56 9.89 -4.41
N GLU A 213 -16.91 10.59 -3.32
CA GLU A 213 -16.52 12.00 -3.13
C GLU A 213 -14.99 12.17 -3.17
N THR A 214 -14.26 11.23 -2.58
CA THR A 214 -12.78 11.26 -2.57
C THR A 214 -12.21 11.12 -3.97
N LEU A 215 -12.77 10.23 -4.81
CA LEU A 215 -12.36 10.09 -6.21
C LEU A 215 -12.67 11.36 -7.03
N GLU A 216 -13.81 12.01 -6.80
CA GLU A 216 -14.12 13.30 -7.46
C GLU A 216 -13.10 14.40 -7.09
N LEU A 217 -12.64 14.41 -5.84
CA LEU A 217 -11.57 15.30 -5.41
C LEU A 217 -10.21 14.93 -5.99
N VAL A 218 -9.93 13.63 -6.17
CA VAL A 218 -8.74 13.15 -6.88
C VAL A 218 -8.75 13.65 -8.33
N ARG A 219 -9.87 13.51 -9.06
CA ARG A 219 -10.02 14.00 -10.43
C ARG A 219 -9.63 15.47 -10.57
N GLN A 220 -9.99 16.31 -9.61
CA GLN A 220 -9.69 17.75 -9.63
C GLN A 220 -8.19 18.08 -9.53
N VAL A 221 -7.40 17.19 -8.92
CA VAL A 221 -5.95 17.38 -8.74
C VAL A 221 -5.11 16.58 -9.74
N LEU A 222 -5.72 15.87 -10.69
CA LEU A 222 -4.98 15.25 -11.80
C LEU A 222 -4.44 16.32 -12.75
N SER A 223 -3.21 16.13 -13.21
CA SER A 223 -2.60 16.87 -14.31
C SER A 223 -3.38 16.68 -15.61
N ASP A 224 -3.10 17.49 -16.63
CA ASP A 224 -3.75 17.37 -17.95
C ASP A 224 -3.38 16.08 -18.69
N ARG A 225 -2.21 15.49 -18.38
CA ARG A 225 -1.73 14.21 -18.92
C ARG A 225 -1.26 13.29 -17.80
N PRO A 226 -2.19 12.80 -16.96
CA PRO A 226 -1.83 11.90 -15.88
C PRO A 226 -1.27 10.59 -16.46
N LEU A 227 -0.63 9.78 -15.64
CA LEU A 227 -0.16 8.45 -15.99
C LEU A 227 -1.15 7.40 -15.51
N PHE A 228 -1.56 7.49 -14.24
CA PHE A 228 -2.49 6.52 -13.66
C PHE A 228 -3.17 7.00 -12.38
N VAL A 229 -4.30 6.35 -12.07
CA VAL A 229 -4.91 6.31 -10.75
C VAL A 229 -5.07 4.84 -10.35
N ILE A 230 -4.52 4.47 -9.20
CA ILE A 230 -4.69 3.15 -8.60
C ILE A 230 -5.55 3.29 -7.36
N LEU A 231 -6.61 2.49 -7.28
CA LEU A 231 -7.48 2.34 -6.12
C LEU A 231 -7.30 0.95 -5.54
N THR A 232 -6.96 0.85 -4.26
CA THR A 232 -6.83 -0.42 -3.53
C THR A 232 -7.90 -0.53 -2.45
N SER A 233 -8.22 -1.75 -2.01
CA SER A 233 -9.15 -1.97 -0.90
C SER A 233 -8.94 -3.33 -0.24
N HIS A 234 -8.86 -3.34 1.09
CA HIS A 234 -8.96 -4.54 1.94
C HIS A 234 -10.36 -4.76 2.50
N THR A 235 -11.34 -3.95 2.09
CA THR A 235 -12.70 -3.99 2.63
C THR A 235 -13.48 -5.19 2.07
N PRO A 236 -14.05 -6.07 2.92
CA PRO A 236 -14.91 -7.15 2.45
C PRO A 236 -16.05 -6.65 1.54
N GLY A 237 -16.27 -7.34 0.42
CA GLY A 237 -17.29 -6.97 -0.57
C GLY A 237 -16.84 -5.94 -1.62
N PHE A 238 -15.70 -5.26 -1.42
CA PHE A 238 -15.11 -4.38 -2.44
C PHE A 238 -14.25 -5.21 -3.40
N SER A 239 -14.92 -5.97 -4.27
CA SER A 239 -14.27 -6.80 -5.29
C SER A 239 -13.53 -5.96 -6.34
N PRO A 240 -12.66 -6.55 -7.16
CA PRO A 240 -11.96 -5.82 -8.23
C PRO A 240 -12.93 -5.11 -9.18
N ILE A 241 -14.08 -5.72 -9.47
CA ILE A 241 -15.14 -5.15 -10.30
C ILE A 241 -15.78 -3.92 -9.65
N VAL A 242 -15.98 -3.92 -8.33
CA VAL A 242 -16.48 -2.74 -7.61
C VAL A 242 -15.50 -1.57 -7.75
N LEU A 243 -14.20 -1.83 -7.55
CA LEU A 243 -13.17 -0.79 -7.68
C LEU A 243 -13.07 -0.26 -9.10
N ARG A 244 -13.14 -1.15 -10.11
CA ARG A 244 -13.16 -0.77 -11.52
C ARG A 244 -14.36 0.13 -11.83
N ASN A 245 -15.57 -0.25 -11.42
CA ASN A 245 -16.78 0.54 -11.67
C ASN A 245 -16.69 1.94 -11.05
N LEU A 246 -16.07 2.07 -9.87
CA LEU A 246 -15.83 3.37 -9.24
C LEU A 246 -14.89 4.25 -10.06
N LEU A 247 -13.79 3.68 -10.59
CA LEU A 247 -12.87 4.42 -11.45
C LEU A 247 -13.53 4.80 -12.78
N GLU A 248 -14.26 3.87 -13.41
CA GLU A 248 -14.95 4.07 -14.69
C GLU A 248 -16.03 5.16 -14.62
N GLN A 249 -16.71 5.32 -13.49
CA GLN A 249 -17.74 6.34 -13.33
C GLN A 249 -17.16 7.74 -13.04
N THR A 250 -15.99 7.82 -12.41
CA THR A 250 -15.41 9.10 -11.99
C THR A 250 -14.37 9.61 -12.98
N LEU A 251 -13.58 8.75 -13.59
CA LEU A 251 -12.54 9.12 -14.55
C LEU A 251 -13.04 8.85 -15.97
N ASP A 252 -12.65 9.70 -16.91
CA ASP A 252 -13.07 9.54 -18.30
C ASP A 252 -12.59 8.18 -18.85
N PRO A 253 -13.36 7.53 -19.74
CA PRO A 253 -13.13 6.14 -20.09
C PRO A 253 -11.81 5.97 -20.84
N GLU A 254 -10.87 5.28 -20.20
CA GLU A 254 -9.57 4.90 -20.76
C GLU A 254 -9.25 3.43 -20.40
N VAL A 255 -7.97 3.03 -20.44
CA VAL A 255 -7.57 1.65 -20.16
C VAL A 255 -7.75 1.36 -18.66
N LEU A 256 -8.68 0.46 -18.36
CA LEU A 256 -8.99 -0.01 -17.01
C LEU A 256 -8.55 -1.46 -16.85
N ASP A 257 -7.84 -1.73 -15.75
CA ASP A 257 -7.48 -3.07 -15.31
C ASP A 257 -7.83 -3.24 -13.83
N CYS A 258 -8.07 -4.47 -13.39
CA CYS A 258 -8.37 -4.76 -12.00
C CYS A 258 -8.07 -6.21 -11.65
N GLY A 259 -7.72 -6.44 -10.38
CA GLY A 259 -7.47 -7.79 -9.89
C GLY A 259 -7.38 -7.84 -8.36
N GLU A 260 -6.92 -8.98 -7.88
CA GLU A 260 -6.67 -9.20 -6.46
C GLU A 260 -5.22 -8.82 -6.13
N MET A 261 -5.01 -8.33 -4.91
CA MET A 261 -3.68 -8.19 -4.31
C MET A 261 -3.31 -9.54 -3.70
N LEU A 262 -2.17 -10.09 -4.10
CA LEU A 262 -1.75 -11.45 -3.74
C LEU A 262 -0.51 -11.43 -2.85
N LEU A 263 -0.51 -12.24 -1.81
CA LEU A 263 0.71 -12.70 -1.16
C LEU A 263 1.19 -13.91 -1.96
N ARG A 264 2.27 -13.74 -2.72
CA ARG A 264 2.77 -14.79 -3.60
C ARG A 264 3.56 -15.84 -2.81
N GLY A 265 3.17 -17.10 -2.97
CA GLY A 265 3.83 -18.24 -2.35
C GLY A 265 5.09 -18.67 -3.12
N GLY A 266 6.05 -19.27 -2.42
CA GLY A 266 7.12 -20.03 -3.06
C GLY A 266 6.60 -21.34 -3.70
N THR A 267 7.50 -22.17 -4.24
CA THR A 267 7.11 -23.46 -4.84
C THR A 267 6.33 -24.33 -3.85
N GLY A 268 5.11 -24.75 -4.24
CA GLY A 268 4.24 -25.58 -3.42
C GLY A 268 3.47 -24.84 -2.33
N VAL A 269 3.53 -23.50 -2.31
CA VAL A 269 2.69 -22.64 -1.46
C VAL A 269 1.67 -21.95 -2.37
N LEU A 270 0.40 -22.01 -2.01
CA LEU A 270 -0.67 -21.37 -2.79
C LEU A 270 -0.61 -19.85 -2.62
N ASP A 271 -0.83 -19.13 -3.71
CA ASP A 271 -1.00 -17.67 -3.66
C ASP A 271 -2.22 -17.33 -2.79
N LEU A 272 -2.06 -16.34 -1.91
CA LEU A 272 -3.08 -15.96 -0.94
C LEU A 272 -3.64 -14.57 -1.26
N PRO A 273 -4.91 -14.46 -1.69
CA PRO A 273 -5.57 -13.18 -1.87
C PRO A 273 -5.71 -12.42 -0.54
N SER A 274 -5.35 -11.14 -0.58
CA SER A 274 -5.34 -10.26 0.60
C SER A 274 -5.73 -8.82 0.24
N GLY A 275 -6.80 -8.67 -0.55
CA GLY A 275 -7.36 -7.38 -0.95
C GLY A 275 -7.51 -7.27 -2.47
N ASN A 276 -7.97 -6.11 -2.93
CA ASN A 276 -8.32 -5.86 -4.32
C ASN A 276 -7.70 -4.57 -4.82
N TRP A 277 -7.50 -4.47 -6.13
CA TRP A 277 -7.04 -3.25 -6.79
C TRP A 277 -7.77 -3.03 -8.12
N ALA A 278 -7.90 -1.77 -8.50
CA ALA A 278 -8.21 -1.35 -9.86
C ALA A 278 -7.27 -0.21 -10.27
N ARG A 279 -6.94 -0.16 -11.54
CA ARG A 279 -6.05 0.83 -12.12
C ARG A 279 -6.70 1.42 -13.36
N TRP A 280 -6.79 2.73 -13.38
CA TRP A 280 -7.07 3.53 -14.56
C TRP A 280 -5.74 4.06 -15.10
N THR A 281 -5.49 3.91 -16.39
CA THR A 281 -4.27 4.36 -17.07
C THR A 281 -4.63 5.31 -18.21
N TYR A 282 -3.89 6.41 -18.30
CA TYR A 282 -4.11 7.38 -19.36
C TYR A 282 -3.59 6.84 -20.71
N ALA A 283 -4.35 6.88 -21.81
CA ALA A 283 -4.12 6.24 -23.09
C ALA A 283 -2.85 6.79 -23.77
N ASP A 284 -2.65 8.10 -23.71
CA ASP A 284 -1.42 8.73 -24.23
C ASP A 284 -0.18 8.38 -23.38
N SER A 285 -0.33 7.74 -22.21
CA SER A 285 0.82 7.23 -21.45
C SER A 285 1.35 5.88 -21.97
N ILE A 286 0.58 5.20 -22.82
CA ILE A 286 0.90 3.88 -23.40
C ILE A 286 1.52 4.04 -24.80
N SER A 287 1.26 5.15 -25.48
CA SER A 287 1.75 5.45 -26.83
C SER A 287 2.94 6.41 -26.78
N ASP A 288 4.14 5.86 -26.52
CA ASP A 288 5.45 6.44 -26.88
C ASP A 288 6.56 5.39 -26.71
#